data_AF-A0A9D5L816-F1
#
_entry.id   AF-A0A9D5L816-F1
#
_cell.length_a   1.000
_cell.length_b   1.000
_cell.length_c   1.000
_cell.angle_alpha   90.00
_cell.angle_beta   90.00
_cell.angle_gamma   90.00
#
_symmetry.space_group_name_H-M   'P 1'
#
loop_
_entity.id
_entity.type
_entity.pdbx_description
1 polymer ?
#
loop_
_entity_poly.entity_id
_entity_poly.type
_entity_poly.pdbx_seq_one_letter_code
_entity_poly.pdbx_strand_id
1 'polypeptide(L)'
;MKKILYLLLALPVLGLLAACDDDNDLPQATVQLTYEGAVDVDGVLYIVQGEPFSITSVYAVPAQGTGNALVGRVNYSLDYEYIGTSDAMPYGITFDTEFMPLGNHLLQLSGTLAQEDKALATFNLYYKLKIVASAEEIPGYGDNTTEGGTVVNTVNPAD
;
A
#
# COMPACT_ATOMS: atom_id res chain seq x y z
N MET A 1 34.49 -44.16 -21.75
CA MET A 1 34.16 -43.41 -20.51
C MET A 1 34.14 -41.88 -20.68
N LYS A 2 34.82 -41.29 -21.68
CA LYS A 2 34.84 -39.82 -21.90
C LYS A 2 33.49 -39.21 -22.35
N LYS A 3 32.57 -40.00 -22.90
CA LYS A 3 31.26 -39.53 -23.40
C LYS A 3 30.25 -39.20 -22.28
N ILE A 4 30.44 -39.75 -21.07
CA ILE A 4 29.58 -39.47 -19.91
C ILE A 4 29.89 -38.11 -19.27
N LEU A 5 31.16 -37.68 -19.31
CA LEU A 5 31.56 -36.35 -18.80
C LEU A 5 30.88 -35.20 -19.56
N TYR A 6 30.71 -35.34 -20.88
CA TYR A 6 29.98 -34.34 -21.68
C TYR A 6 28.49 -34.28 -21.31
N LEU A 7 27.89 -35.39 -20.88
CA LEU A 7 26.50 -35.43 -20.42
C LEU A 7 26.33 -34.77 -19.04
N LEU A 8 27.34 -34.91 -18.17
CA LEU A 8 27.36 -34.33 -16.82
C LEU A 8 27.59 -32.80 -16.84
N LEU A 9 28.33 -32.29 -17.84
CA LEU A 9 28.51 -30.86 -18.10
C LEU A 9 27.29 -30.21 -18.78
N ALA A 10 26.43 -31.00 -19.45
CA ALA A 10 25.18 -30.51 -20.04
C ALA A 10 24.03 -30.43 -19.02
N LEU A 11 24.15 -31.12 -17.87
CA LEU A 11 23.14 -31.13 -16.80
C LEU A 11 22.89 -29.75 -16.16
N PRO A 12 23.89 -28.90 -15.85
CA PRO A 12 23.64 -27.54 -15.37
C PRO A 12 22.98 -26.65 -16.44
N VAL A 13 23.18 -26.92 -17.74
CA VAL A 13 22.53 -26.16 -18.81
C VAL A 13 21.04 -26.52 -18.93
N LEU A 14 20.66 -27.77 -18.64
CA LEU A 14 19.27 -28.22 -18.58
C LEU A 14 18.56 -27.76 -17.30
N GLY A 15 19.28 -27.60 -16.17
CA GLY A 15 18.73 -27.08 -14.91
C GLY A 15 18.47 -25.57 -14.90
N LEU A 16 19.06 -24.81 -15.82
CA LEU A 16 18.86 -23.36 -15.95
C LEU A 16 17.60 -22.96 -16.74
N LEU A 17 16.88 -23.92 -17.33
CA LEU A 17 15.61 -23.69 -18.03
C LEU A 17 14.38 -23.92 -17.15
N ALA A 18 14.55 -24.35 -15.90
CA ALA A 18 13.52 -24.22 -14.87
C ALA A 18 13.48 -22.76 -14.40
N ALA A 19 13.21 -21.83 -15.32
CA ALA A 19 12.80 -20.50 -14.96
C ALA A 19 11.43 -20.61 -14.27
N CYS A 20 11.29 -20.05 -13.07
CA CYS A 20 10.04 -20.03 -12.31
C CYS A 20 8.88 -19.55 -13.19
N ASP A 21 7.88 -20.41 -13.37
CA ASP A 21 6.56 -20.08 -13.94
C ASP A 21 5.60 -19.67 -12.82
N ASP A 22 6.08 -18.89 -11.85
CA ASP A 22 5.29 -18.43 -10.68
C ASP A 22 4.82 -16.98 -10.84
N ASP A 23 5.10 -16.36 -11.99
CA ASP A 23 4.72 -14.97 -12.27
C ASP A 23 3.19 -14.78 -12.41
N ASN A 24 2.41 -15.86 -12.39
CA ASN A 24 0.97 -15.82 -12.66
C ASN A 24 0.09 -16.23 -11.46
N ASP A 25 0.66 -16.50 -10.28
CA ASP A 25 -0.07 -16.90 -9.08
C ASP A 25 -0.05 -15.84 -7.95
N LEU A 26 -0.28 -14.59 -8.35
CA LEU A 26 -0.27 -13.44 -7.45
C LEU A 26 -1.52 -13.38 -6.57
N PRO A 27 -1.45 -12.72 -5.39
CA PRO A 27 -2.59 -12.54 -4.51
C PRO A 27 -3.76 -11.82 -5.19
N GLN A 28 -4.97 -12.29 -4.92
CA GLN A 28 -6.25 -11.70 -5.32
C GLN A 28 -6.90 -11.04 -4.11
N ALA A 29 -6.32 -9.93 -3.65
CA ALA A 29 -6.80 -9.18 -2.49
C ALA A 29 -6.58 -7.68 -2.67
N THR A 30 -7.51 -6.89 -2.17
CA THR A 30 -7.43 -5.42 -2.15
C THR A 30 -6.81 -4.94 -0.84
N VAL A 31 -5.81 -4.07 -0.90
CA VAL A 31 -5.24 -3.43 0.30
C VAL A 31 -6.01 -2.13 0.59
N GLN A 32 -6.59 -2.02 1.78
CA GLN A 32 -7.33 -0.85 2.22
C GLN A 32 -6.65 -0.19 3.40
N LEU A 33 -6.96 1.09 3.61
CA LEU A 33 -6.57 1.79 4.82
C LEU A 33 -7.76 2.50 5.46
N THR A 34 -7.69 2.62 6.78
CA THR A 34 -8.54 3.53 7.56
C THR A 34 -7.71 4.70 8.06
N TYR A 35 -8.31 5.87 8.12
CA TYR A 35 -7.64 7.09 8.54
C TYR A 35 -8.58 8.00 9.34
N GLU A 36 -7.97 8.89 10.10
CA GLU A 36 -8.61 9.93 10.92
C GLU A 36 -7.87 11.26 10.68
N GLY A 37 -8.54 12.39 10.95
CA GLY A 37 -7.93 13.72 10.79
C GLY A 37 -7.91 14.27 9.35
N ALA A 38 -8.74 13.70 8.47
CA ALA A 38 -8.88 14.19 7.10
C ALA A 38 -10.32 14.06 6.58
N VAL A 39 -10.68 14.92 5.64
CA VAL A 39 -11.94 14.86 4.89
C VAL A 39 -11.63 14.41 3.46
N ASP A 40 -12.24 13.31 3.01
CA ASP A 40 -12.11 12.87 1.61
C ASP A 40 -13.10 13.62 0.74
N VAL A 41 -12.57 14.38 -0.23
CA VAL A 41 -13.36 15.01 -1.28
C VAL A 41 -12.82 14.54 -2.62
N ASP A 42 -13.63 13.73 -3.31
CA ASP A 42 -13.33 13.17 -4.63
C ASP A 42 -11.96 12.47 -4.74
N GLY A 43 -11.55 11.73 -3.69
CA GLY A 43 -10.29 10.99 -3.63
C GLY A 43 -9.07 11.83 -3.27
N VAL A 44 -9.28 13.03 -2.73
CA VAL A 44 -8.25 13.90 -2.15
C VAL A 44 -8.54 14.06 -0.67
N LEU A 45 -7.57 13.68 0.16
CA LEU A 45 -7.66 13.81 1.61
C LEU A 45 -7.24 15.22 2.02
N TYR A 46 -8.23 16.03 2.40
CA TYR A 46 -8.01 17.37 2.93
C TYR A 46 -7.70 17.32 4.41
N ILE A 47 -6.61 17.97 4.81
CA ILE A 47 -6.10 17.97 6.19
C ILE A 47 -5.86 19.42 6.58
N VAL A 48 -6.36 19.83 7.75
CA VAL A 48 -6.08 21.16 8.30
C VAL A 48 -4.68 21.15 8.91
N GLN A 49 -3.86 22.12 8.55
CA GLN A 49 -2.50 22.26 9.08
C GLN A 49 -2.53 22.39 10.60
N GLY A 50 -1.67 21.65 11.30
CA GLY A 50 -1.58 21.62 12.76
C GLY A 50 -2.57 20.67 13.43
N GLU A 51 -3.53 20.10 12.69
CA GLU A 51 -4.41 19.05 13.19
C GLU A 51 -3.79 17.65 12.96
N PRO A 52 -3.99 16.70 13.88
CA PRO A 52 -3.41 15.37 13.76
C PRO A 52 -4.04 14.60 12.60
N PHE A 53 -3.20 14.09 11.69
CA PHE A 53 -3.62 13.15 10.64
C PHE A 53 -3.01 11.77 10.89
N SER A 54 -3.85 10.73 10.89
CA SER A 54 -3.43 9.38 11.21
C SER A 54 -3.95 8.36 10.21
N ILE A 55 -3.08 7.46 9.77
CA ILE A 55 -3.51 6.16 9.23
C ILE A 55 -3.67 5.23 10.44
N THR A 56 -4.87 4.73 10.67
CA THR A 56 -5.18 3.91 11.85
C THR A 56 -5.05 2.42 11.57
N SER A 57 -5.29 2.00 10.33
CA SER A 57 -5.15 0.60 9.91
C SER A 57 -4.76 0.48 8.44
N VAL A 58 -3.97 -0.54 8.11
CA VAL A 58 -3.75 -1.03 6.74
C VAL A 58 -4.01 -2.53 6.73
N TYR A 59 -4.87 -3.01 5.83
CA TYR A 59 -5.30 -4.41 5.84
C TYR A 59 -5.66 -4.92 4.44
N ALA A 60 -5.61 -6.24 4.26
CA ALA A 60 -6.01 -6.89 3.03
C ALA A 60 -7.46 -7.38 3.11
N VAL A 61 -8.20 -7.22 2.03
CA VAL A 61 -9.54 -7.77 1.82
C VAL A 61 -9.46 -8.77 0.66
N PRO A 62 -9.50 -10.08 0.92
CA PRO A 62 -9.43 -11.09 -0.14
C PRO A 62 -10.68 -11.03 -1.02
N ALA A 63 -10.51 -11.32 -2.31
CA ALA A 63 -11.62 -11.48 -3.24
C ALA A 63 -12.51 -12.67 -2.80
N GLN A 64 -13.80 -12.60 -3.14
CA GLN A 64 -14.74 -13.65 -2.75
C GLN A 64 -14.29 -15.02 -3.29
N GLY A 65 -14.25 -16.02 -2.41
CA GLY A 65 -13.88 -17.39 -2.77
C GLY A 65 -12.37 -17.64 -2.89
N THR A 66 -11.54 -16.65 -2.53
CA THR A 66 -10.08 -16.78 -2.46
C THR A 66 -9.63 -17.02 -1.01
N GLY A 67 -8.39 -17.52 -0.82
CA GLY A 67 -7.84 -17.80 0.51
C GLY A 67 -7.61 -16.54 1.35
N ASN A 68 -7.28 -16.72 2.63
CA ASN A 68 -7.02 -15.59 3.54
C ASN A 68 -5.83 -14.76 3.04
N ALA A 69 -5.95 -13.42 3.13
CA ALA A 69 -4.91 -12.49 2.75
C ALA A 69 -4.48 -11.62 3.94
N LEU A 70 -3.20 -11.24 3.98
CA LEU A 70 -2.63 -10.39 5.02
C LEU A 70 -1.64 -9.38 4.44
N VAL A 71 -1.53 -8.24 5.13
CA VAL A 71 -0.51 -7.23 4.90
C VAL A 71 0.65 -7.50 5.85
N GLY A 72 1.88 -7.41 5.33
CA GLY A 72 3.10 -7.43 6.11
C GLY A 72 3.49 -6.04 6.64
N ARG A 73 4.77 -5.84 6.93
CA ARG A 73 5.32 -4.51 7.27
C ARG A 73 4.93 -3.46 6.22
N VAL A 74 4.54 -2.28 6.70
CA VAL A 74 4.17 -1.14 5.85
C VAL A 74 5.21 -0.02 6.00
N ASN A 75 5.66 0.54 4.88
CA ASN A 75 6.52 1.70 4.81
C ASN A 75 5.70 2.90 4.34
N TYR A 76 5.98 4.06 4.92
CA TYR A 76 5.30 5.32 4.64
C TYR A 76 6.29 6.32 4.08
N SER A 77 5.96 6.91 2.94
CA SER A 77 6.71 8.02 2.37
C SER A 77 5.76 9.17 2.04
N LEU A 78 6.19 10.40 2.31
CA LEU A 78 5.48 11.63 1.97
C LEU A 78 6.34 12.42 0.99
N ASP A 79 5.79 12.80 -0.16
CA ASP A 79 6.51 13.52 -1.22
C ASP A 79 7.84 12.86 -1.61
N TYR A 80 7.82 11.53 -1.69
CA TYR A 80 8.97 10.67 -1.99
C TYR A 80 10.04 10.59 -0.89
N GLU A 81 9.86 11.27 0.24
CA GLU A 81 10.71 11.16 1.43
C GLU A 81 10.17 10.09 2.39
N TYR A 82 11.04 9.21 2.87
CA TYR A 82 10.66 8.16 3.82
C TYR A 82 10.37 8.76 5.21
N ILE A 83 9.18 8.48 5.73
CA ILE A 83 8.70 8.98 7.03
C ILE A 83 8.88 7.94 8.12
N GLY A 84 8.56 6.68 7.82
CA GLY A 84 8.60 5.63 8.83
C GLY A 84 8.06 4.30 8.36
N THR A 85 8.07 3.35 9.28
CA THR A 85 7.54 2.00 9.06
C THR A 85 6.71 1.56 10.25
N SER A 86 5.69 0.76 9.96
CA SER A 86 4.92 0.06 10.97
C SER A 86 5.11 -1.45 10.77
N ASP A 87 5.74 -2.08 11.76
CA ASP A 87 6.11 -3.50 11.73
C ASP A 87 5.02 -4.44 12.27
N ALA A 88 4.00 -3.88 12.95
CA ALA A 88 2.95 -4.64 13.62
C ALA A 88 1.56 -4.09 13.34
N MET A 89 0.59 -5.00 13.24
CA MET A 89 -0.82 -4.65 13.05
C MET A 89 -1.35 -3.79 14.22
N PRO A 90 -2.22 -2.79 13.97
CA PRO A 90 -2.94 -2.50 12.72
C PRO A 90 -2.13 -1.74 11.67
N TYR A 91 -0.80 -1.60 11.85
CA TYR A 91 0.10 -0.88 10.95
C TYR A 91 -0.10 0.63 10.92
N GLY A 92 -0.78 1.22 11.91
CA GLY A 92 -1.03 2.66 11.94
C GLY A 92 0.23 3.53 12.07
N ILE A 93 0.11 4.80 11.70
CA ILE A 93 1.10 5.87 11.83
C ILE A 93 0.38 7.23 11.93
N THR A 94 0.97 8.17 12.67
CA THR A 94 0.48 9.55 12.77
C THR A 94 1.49 10.50 12.15
N PHE A 95 0.98 11.49 11.41
CA PHE A 95 1.76 12.54 10.77
C PHE A 95 1.57 13.85 11.54
N ASP A 96 2.68 14.52 11.82
CA ASP A 96 2.68 15.88 12.33
C ASP A 96 2.53 16.85 11.15
N THR A 97 1.41 17.56 11.11
CA THR A 97 1.04 18.46 10.02
C THR A 97 1.41 19.92 10.31
N GLU A 98 1.91 20.24 11.51
CA GLU A 98 2.17 21.63 11.94
C GLU A 98 3.13 22.36 11.00
N PHE A 99 4.17 21.65 10.53
CA PHE A 99 5.21 22.20 9.66
C PHE A 99 5.11 21.72 8.21
N MET A 100 4.06 20.99 7.85
CA MET A 100 3.85 20.60 6.45
C MET A 100 3.50 21.84 5.62
N PRO A 101 4.12 22.04 4.44
CA PRO A 101 3.75 23.12 3.54
C PRO A 101 2.25 23.07 3.20
N LEU A 102 1.64 24.22 2.96
CA LEU A 102 0.27 24.24 2.42
C LEU A 102 0.28 23.78 0.96
N GLY A 103 -0.78 23.08 0.54
CA GLY A 103 -0.95 22.63 -0.83
C GLY A 103 -1.01 21.12 -0.98
N ASN A 104 -0.64 20.63 -2.17
CA ASN A 104 -0.79 19.22 -2.54
C ASN A 104 0.43 18.41 -2.12
N HIS A 105 0.18 17.24 -1.53
CA HIS A 105 1.20 16.27 -1.16
C HIS A 105 0.82 14.87 -1.65
N LEU A 106 1.81 13.98 -1.72
CA LEU A 106 1.65 12.60 -2.12
C LEU A 106 2.07 11.66 -1.00
N LEU A 107 1.10 11.00 -0.39
CA LEU A 107 1.35 9.91 0.55
C LEU A 107 1.48 8.59 -0.21
N GLN A 108 2.57 7.88 0.06
CA GLN A 108 2.92 6.59 -0.53
C GLN A 108 3.02 5.54 0.56
N LEU A 109 2.34 4.42 0.36
CA LEU A 109 2.45 3.24 1.21
C LEU A 109 3.00 2.09 0.38
N SER A 110 3.96 1.36 0.93
CA SER A 110 4.43 0.12 0.32
C SER A 110 4.61 -0.99 1.35
N GLY A 111 4.44 -2.23 0.93
CA GLY A 111 4.57 -3.37 1.82
C GLY A 111 4.37 -4.70 1.10
N THR A 112 4.35 -5.77 1.87
CA THR A 112 4.12 -7.12 1.35
C THR A 112 2.64 -7.48 1.47
N LEU A 113 2.08 -8.10 0.44
CA LEU A 113 0.78 -8.75 0.43
C LEU A 113 1.01 -10.25 0.30
N ALA A 114 0.46 -11.01 1.24
CA ALA A 114 0.49 -12.47 1.21
C ALA A 114 -0.94 -13.00 1.15
N GLN A 115 -1.15 -14.09 0.43
CA GLN A 115 -2.40 -14.84 0.41
C GLN A 115 -2.11 -16.34 0.43
N GLU A 116 -2.98 -17.12 1.05
CA GLU A 116 -2.89 -18.59 1.06
C GLU A 116 -2.80 -19.14 -0.36
N ASP A 117 -1.86 -20.08 -0.57
CA ASP A 117 -1.62 -20.74 -1.86
C ASP A 117 -1.35 -19.75 -3.01
N LYS A 118 -0.69 -18.62 -2.71
CA LYS A 118 -0.24 -17.61 -3.67
C LYS A 118 1.21 -17.21 -3.43
N ALA A 119 1.86 -16.71 -4.48
CA ALA A 119 3.15 -16.06 -4.37
C ALA A 119 3.06 -14.78 -3.52
N LEU A 120 4.16 -14.40 -2.87
CA LEU A 120 4.24 -13.12 -2.17
C LEU A 120 4.26 -11.98 -3.18
N ALA A 121 3.41 -10.98 -2.98
CA ALA A 121 3.41 -9.77 -3.78
C ALA A 121 3.85 -8.55 -2.95
N THR A 122 4.26 -7.50 -3.65
CA THR A 122 4.48 -6.17 -3.06
C THR A 122 3.36 -5.25 -3.54
N PHE A 123 2.82 -4.42 -2.65
CA PHE A 123 1.86 -3.39 -3.02
C PHE A 123 2.52 -2.00 -2.94
N ASN A 124 2.07 -1.09 -3.80
CA ASN A 124 2.36 0.33 -3.72
C ASN A 124 1.05 1.09 -3.87
N LEU A 125 0.76 1.97 -2.92
CA LEU A 125 -0.46 2.75 -2.83
C LEU A 125 -0.12 4.23 -2.81
N TYR A 126 -0.95 5.03 -3.48
CA TYR A 126 -0.75 6.46 -3.64
C TYR A 126 -2.02 7.20 -3.23
N TYR A 127 -1.89 8.13 -2.29
CA TYR A 127 -2.99 8.96 -1.81
C TYR A 127 -2.62 10.43 -1.99
N LYS A 128 -3.55 11.19 -2.59
CA LYS A 128 -3.42 12.63 -2.73
C LYS A 128 -3.84 13.27 -1.41
N LEU A 129 -2.95 14.02 -0.81
CA LEU A 129 -3.26 14.83 0.35
C LEU A 129 -3.30 16.30 -0.07
N LYS A 130 -4.11 17.10 0.62
CA LYS A 130 -4.09 18.55 0.49
C LYS A 130 -4.11 19.21 1.88
N ILE A 131 -3.00 19.82 2.25
CA ILE A 131 -2.87 20.59 3.49
C ILE A 131 -3.47 21.97 3.24
N VAL A 132 -4.47 22.33 4.05
CA VAL A 132 -5.16 23.62 4.02
C VAL A 132 -4.92 24.39 5.30
N ALA A 133 -4.99 25.73 5.24
CA ALA A 133 -4.75 26.57 6.41
C ALA A 133 -5.91 26.50 7.42
N SER A 134 -7.13 26.24 6.94
CA SER A 134 -8.32 26.11 7.77
C SER A 134 -9.37 25.23 7.11
N ALA A 135 -10.35 24.78 7.89
CA ALA A 135 -11.42 23.92 7.42
C ALA A 135 -12.32 24.60 6.36
N GLU A 136 -12.43 25.94 6.34
CA GLU A 136 -13.19 26.68 5.32
C GLU A 136 -12.68 26.48 3.90
N GLU A 137 -11.41 26.08 3.72
CA GLU A 137 -10.81 25.84 2.41
C GLU A 137 -11.13 24.44 1.85
N ILE A 138 -11.76 23.58 2.65
CA ILE A 138 -12.20 22.24 2.24
C ILE A 138 -13.46 22.38 1.39
N PRO A 139 -13.49 21.83 0.16
CA PRO A 139 -14.69 21.86 -0.67
C PRO A 139 -15.87 21.18 0.05
N GLY A 140 -17.02 21.86 0.10
CA GLY A 140 -18.20 21.37 0.83
C GLY A 140 -18.19 21.64 2.34
N TYR A 141 -17.25 22.46 2.84
CA TYR A 141 -17.25 22.87 4.24
C TYR A 141 -18.60 23.44 4.70
N GLY A 142 -19.11 22.89 5.81
CA GLY A 142 -20.43 23.21 6.36
C GLY A 142 -21.54 22.22 6.01
N ASP A 143 -21.36 21.37 5.00
CA ASP A 143 -22.32 20.33 4.62
C ASP A 143 -21.97 18.99 5.28
N ASN A 144 -22.24 18.80 6.59
CA ASN A 144 -22.07 17.53 7.32
C ASN A 144 -20.88 16.65 6.84
N THR A 145 -19.73 17.26 6.57
CA THR A 145 -18.58 16.56 5.99
C THR A 145 -18.03 15.63 7.04
N THR A 146 -18.09 14.32 6.80
CA THR A 146 -17.60 13.32 7.74
C THR A 146 -16.08 13.33 7.73
N GLU A 147 -15.49 13.59 8.89
CA GLU A 147 -14.06 13.44 9.12
C GLU A 147 -13.71 11.97 9.34
N GLY A 148 -12.58 11.55 8.76
CA GLY A 148 -12.13 10.15 8.77
C GLY A 148 -12.89 9.28 7.77
N GLY A 149 -12.33 8.11 7.49
CA GLY A 149 -12.92 7.23 6.49
C GLY A 149 -12.10 5.98 6.19
N THR A 150 -12.61 5.20 5.25
CA THR A 150 -11.88 4.09 4.64
C THR A 150 -11.65 4.47 3.18
N VAL A 151 -10.39 4.60 2.76
CA VAL A 151 -10.10 4.68 1.33
C VAL A 151 -9.86 3.27 0.83
N VAL A 152 -10.66 2.89 -0.16
CA VAL A 152 -10.48 1.63 -0.88
C VAL A 152 -9.61 1.90 -2.10
N ASN A 153 -8.33 1.55 -2.01
CA ASN A 153 -7.49 1.47 -3.19
C ASN A 153 -7.35 0.00 -3.59
N THR A 154 -8.04 -0.41 -4.65
CA THR A 154 -7.83 -1.72 -5.25
C THR A 154 -6.42 -1.79 -5.83
N VAL A 155 -5.50 -2.39 -5.08
CA VAL A 155 -4.33 -3.02 -5.68
C VAL A 155 -4.80 -4.38 -6.11
N ASN A 156 -4.89 -4.60 -7.43
CA ASN A 156 -4.92 -5.93 -7.97
C ASN A 156 -3.49 -6.22 -8.39
N PRO A 157 -2.75 -7.08 -7.66
CA PRO A 157 -1.41 -7.49 -8.08
C PRO A 157 -1.36 -8.08 -9.49
N ALA A 158 -2.51 -8.50 -10.05
CA ALA A 158 -2.62 -9.07 -11.39
C ALA A 158 -2.76 -8.03 -12.54
N ASP A 159 -2.79 -6.72 -12.25
CA ASP A 159 -2.79 -5.63 -13.25
C ASP A 159 -1.40 -4.97 -13.35
#